data_AF-A0A2U3A809-F1
#
_entry.id   AF-A0A2U3A809-F1
#
_cell.length_a   1.000
_cell.length_b   1.000
_cell.length_c   1.000
_cell.angle_alpha   90.00
_cell.angle_beta   90.00
_cell.angle_gamma   90.00
#
_symmetry.space_group_name_H-M   'P 1'
#
loop_
_entity.id
_entity.type
_entity.pdbx_description
1 polymer ?
#
loop_
_entity_poly.entity_id
_entity_poly.type
_entity_poly.pdbx_seq_one_letter_code
_entity_poly.pdbx_strand_id
1 'polypeptide(L)'
;MAAATTVPLPRRPLDASDQVRRWYENELGWPTVPDGPGAPVRLFVGPRFDVLDVPAEAGRAALRHLAPGSPVAVQDGRMRLLLAAGSAEEVPGVLDWLEWGSLRLGLRTLSEGDVMDAPAPPEPDPAGHRPPLPRGAADAAQGAAVWLRPPGTGCEVEASLPTLSALGGGGGAPDLVRVLDTVATQCHRLRLRVCTQPPAFS
;
A
#
# COMPACT_ATOMS: atom_id res chain seq x y z
N MET A 1 -15.63 -29.72 51.56
CA MET A 1 -14.95 -29.54 50.26
C MET A 1 -15.58 -28.36 49.54
N ALA A 2 -14.98 -27.17 49.62
CA ALA A 2 -15.45 -26.00 48.89
C ALA A 2 -14.87 -26.02 47.48
N ALA A 3 -15.72 -26.08 46.46
CA ALA A 3 -15.33 -26.00 45.07
C ALA A 3 -14.95 -24.55 44.73
N ALA A 4 -13.69 -24.32 44.38
CA ALA A 4 -13.23 -23.04 43.86
C ALA A 4 -13.82 -22.85 42.46
N THR A 5 -14.75 -21.90 42.32
CA THR A 5 -15.23 -21.43 41.02
C THR A 5 -14.10 -20.63 40.38
N THR A 6 -13.32 -21.26 39.51
CA THR A 6 -12.30 -20.60 38.70
C THR A 6 -13.02 -19.71 37.68
N VAL A 7 -13.24 -18.45 38.04
CA VAL A 7 -13.74 -17.43 37.12
C VAL A 7 -12.70 -17.28 35.98
N PRO A 8 -13.08 -17.40 34.70
CA PRO A 8 -12.15 -17.16 33.60
C PRO A 8 -11.65 -15.71 33.71
N LEU A 9 -10.33 -15.50 33.62
CA LEU A 9 -9.76 -14.15 33.63
C LEU A 9 -10.47 -13.28 32.58
N PRO A 10 -10.75 -11.99 32.88
CA PRO A 10 -11.24 -11.06 31.86
C PRO A 10 -10.25 -11.07 30.71
N ARG A 11 -10.73 -11.47 29.52
CA ARG A 11 -9.93 -11.45 28.29
C ARG A 11 -9.45 -10.01 28.12
N ARG A 12 -8.14 -9.78 28.29
CA ARG A 12 -7.56 -8.47 27.98
C ARG A 12 -7.95 -8.15 26.54
N PRO A 13 -8.41 -6.92 26.25
CA PRO A 13 -8.54 -6.48 24.87
C PRO A 13 -7.20 -6.72 24.19
N LEU A 14 -7.21 -7.38 23.04
CA LEU A 14 -6.00 -7.55 22.25
C LEU A 14 -5.45 -6.16 21.92
N ASP A 15 -4.14 -6.01 21.99
CA ASP A 15 -3.51 -4.74 21.66
C ASP A 15 -3.90 -4.35 20.23
N ALA A 16 -3.95 -3.05 19.92
CA ALA A 16 -4.37 -2.58 18.61
C ALA A 16 -3.54 -3.23 17.50
N SER A 17 -2.22 -3.38 17.72
CA SER A 17 -1.31 -4.08 16.81
C SER A 17 -1.67 -5.56 16.61
N ASP A 18 -2.17 -6.26 17.62
CA ASP A 18 -2.61 -7.67 17.51
C ASP A 18 -3.92 -7.80 16.72
N GLN A 19 -4.80 -6.80 16.81
CA GLN A 19 -6.00 -6.74 15.99
C GLN A 19 -5.65 -6.49 14.52
N VAL A 20 -4.73 -5.57 14.25
CA VAL A 20 -4.22 -5.29 12.90
C VAL A 20 -3.55 -6.52 12.30
N ARG A 21 -2.65 -7.17 13.06
CA ARG A 21 -1.97 -8.40 12.63
C ARG A 21 -2.96 -9.49 12.21
N ARG A 22 -3.96 -9.77 13.05
CA ARG A 22 -4.98 -10.78 12.76
C ARG A 22 -5.82 -10.46 11.54
N TRP A 23 -6.10 -9.18 11.27
CA TRP A 23 -6.82 -8.80 10.05
C TRP A 23 -6.00 -9.12 8.80
N TYR A 24 -4.72 -8.72 8.76
CA TYR A 24 -3.84 -9.03 7.63
C TYR A 24 -3.65 -10.53 7.42
N GLU A 25 -3.38 -11.28 8.48
CA GLU A 25 -3.10 -12.71 8.38
C GLU A 25 -4.35 -13.53 8.06
N ASN A 26 -5.50 -13.23 8.67
CA ASN A 26 -6.70 -14.06 8.53
C ASN A 26 -7.62 -13.61 7.40
N GLU A 27 -7.79 -12.30 7.18
CA GLU A 27 -8.72 -11.79 6.16
C GLU A 27 -8.06 -11.66 4.78
N LEU A 28 -6.78 -11.30 4.74
CA LEU A 28 -6.03 -11.10 3.50
C LEU A 28 -5.02 -12.20 3.20
N GLY A 29 -4.68 -13.04 4.19
CA GLY A 29 -3.64 -14.06 4.03
C GLY A 29 -2.25 -13.47 3.81
N TRP A 30 -2.02 -12.23 4.25
CA TRP A 30 -0.77 -11.50 4.05
C TRP A 30 0.17 -11.71 5.23
N PRO A 31 1.40 -12.20 4.99
CA PRO A 31 2.34 -12.46 6.06
C PRO A 31 2.82 -11.15 6.70
N THR A 32 2.79 -11.11 8.03
CA THR A 32 3.28 -9.98 8.83
C THR A 32 4.62 -10.31 9.48
N VAL A 33 5.44 -9.30 9.74
CA VAL A 33 6.70 -9.47 10.48
C VAL A 33 6.39 -9.60 11.97
N PRO A 34 6.90 -10.64 12.67
CA PRO A 34 6.83 -10.69 14.12
C PRO A 34 7.79 -9.62 14.69
N ASP A 35 7.22 -8.59 15.29
CA ASP A 35 7.95 -7.52 15.97
C ASP A 35 7.55 -7.49 17.45
N GLY A 36 8.34 -6.79 18.27
CA GLY A 36 8.05 -6.62 19.69
C GLY A 36 6.69 -5.95 19.95
N PRO A 37 6.08 -6.19 21.12
CA PRO A 37 4.81 -5.56 21.50
C PRO A 37 4.91 -4.03 21.43
N GLY A 38 3.90 -3.39 20.85
CA GLY A 38 3.85 -1.94 20.63
C GLY A 38 4.57 -1.43 19.38
N ALA A 39 5.27 -2.27 18.61
CA ALA A 39 5.81 -1.89 17.31
C ALA A 39 4.69 -1.79 16.24
N PRO A 40 4.83 -0.90 15.24
CA PRO A 40 3.92 -0.87 14.11
C PRO A 40 4.00 -2.20 13.35
N VAL A 41 2.84 -2.73 12.95
CA VAL A 41 2.77 -3.97 12.17
C VAL A 41 3.42 -3.72 10.80
N ARG A 42 4.24 -4.65 10.33
CA ARG A 42 4.87 -4.61 9.01
C ARG A 42 4.46 -5.82 8.19
N LEU A 43 4.29 -5.63 6.88
CA LEU A 43 3.92 -6.65 5.90
C LEU A 43 5.14 -7.06 5.10
N PHE A 44 5.27 -8.35 4.81
CA PHE A 44 6.24 -8.80 3.81
C PHE A 44 5.75 -8.46 2.41
N VAL A 45 6.65 -7.92 1.59
CA VAL A 45 6.44 -7.65 0.17
C VAL A 45 7.12 -8.77 -0.64
N GLY A 46 6.57 -9.11 -1.81
CA GLY A 46 7.04 -10.17 -2.70
C GLY A 46 6.11 -11.38 -2.76
N PRO A 47 5.87 -12.12 -1.66
CA PRO A 47 5.14 -13.41 -1.71
C PRO A 47 3.71 -13.34 -2.25
N ARG A 48 3.05 -12.18 -2.13
CA ARG A 48 1.64 -11.96 -2.53
C ARG A 48 1.46 -10.76 -3.44
N PHE A 49 2.30 -9.75 -3.28
CA PHE A 49 2.25 -8.51 -4.02
C PHE A 49 3.62 -7.85 -3.96
N ASP A 50 3.94 -7.08 -4.98
CA ASP A 50 5.02 -6.12 -4.96
C ASP A 50 4.47 -4.72 -4.66
N VAL A 51 5.35 -3.77 -4.35
CA VAL A 51 4.94 -2.38 -4.09
C VAL A 51 5.72 -1.43 -4.96
N LEU A 52 5.00 -0.57 -5.67
CA LEU A 52 5.54 0.61 -6.32
C LEU A 52 5.38 1.83 -5.42
N ASP A 53 6.48 2.29 -4.86
CA ASP A 53 6.55 3.42 -3.94
C ASP A 53 7.02 4.69 -4.68
N VAL A 54 6.14 5.68 -4.73
CA VAL A 54 6.27 6.89 -5.56
C VAL A 54 5.89 8.16 -4.78
N PRO A 55 6.31 9.36 -5.20
CA PRO A 55 5.78 10.60 -4.65
C PRO A 55 4.24 10.63 -4.74
N ALA A 56 3.54 11.04 -3.67
CA ALA A 56 2.08 10.94 -3.60
C ALA A 56 1.36 11.72 -4.71
N GLU A 57 1.89 12.88 -5.12
CA GLU A 57 1.33 13.65 -6.23
C GLU A 57 1.43 12.90 -7.56
N ALA A 58 2.55 12.20 -7.81
CA ALA A 58 2.74 11.38 -9.00
C ALA A 58 1.85 10.14 -8.99
N GLY A 59 1.79 9.41 -7.87
CA GLY A 59 0.93 8.24 -7.71
C GLY A 59 -0.55 8.56 -7.88
N ARG A 60 -1.02 9.73 -7.37
CA ARG A 60 -2.42 10.16 -7.50
C ARG A 60 -2.85 10.29 -8.95
N ALA A 61 -1.97 10.73 -9.84
CA ALA A 61 -2.27 10.78 -11.27
C ALA A 61 -2.45 9.36 -11.85
N ALA A 62 -1.64 8.39 -11.42
CA ALA A 62 -1.68 7.02 -11.92
C ALA A 62 -2.91 6.21 -11.48
N LEU A 63 -3.64 6.66 -10.44
CA LEU A 63 -4.86 6.00 -9.93
C LEU A 63 -5.96 5.78 -10.99
N ARG A 64 -5.95 6.55 -12.08
CA ARG A 64 -6.89 6.42 -13.20
C ARG A 64 -6.65 5.17 -14.06
N HIS A 65 -5.46 4.59 -13.98
CA HIS A 65 -5.06 3.40 -14.72
C HIS A 65 -5.15 2.13 -13.86
N LEU A 66 -5.47 2.27 -12.58
CA LEU A 66 -5.68 1.17 -11.67
C LEU A 66 -7.15 0.77 -11.66
N ALA A 67 -7.41 -0.52 -11.44
CA ALA A 67 -8.76 -0.98 -11.18
C ALA A 67 -9.32 -0.29 -9.91
N PRO A 68 -10.64 -0.07 -9.81
CA PRO A 68 -11.23 0.53 -8.61
C PRO A 68 -10.91 -0.23 -7.32
N GLY A 69 -10.70 -1.55 -7.40
CA GLY A 69 -10.32 -2.43 -6.29
C GLY A 69 -8.82 -2.58 -6.04
N SER A 70 -7.95 -1.94 -6.84
CA SER A 70 -6.50 -2.02 -6.62
C SER A 70 -6.13 -1.32 -5.31
N PRO A 71 -5.45 -2.00 -4.36
CA PRO A 71 -5.11 -1.40 -3.08
C PRO A 71 -4.06 -0.32 -3.22
N VAL A 72 -4.25 0.78 -2.49
CA VAL A 72 -3.33 1.92 -2.48
C VAL A 72 -3.18 2.46 -1.07
N ALA A 73 -1.94 2.54 -0.60
CA ALA A 73 -1.59 3.15 0.68
C ALA A 73 -0.83 4.45 0.51
N VAL A 74 -0.86 5.31 1.53
CA VAL A 74 -0.08 6.55 1.60
C VAL A 74 0.63 6.60 2.95
N GLN A 75 1.91 7.00 2.94
CA GLN A 75 2.72 7.23 4.12
C GLN A 75 3.77 8.30 3.81
N ASP A 76 3.95 9.28 4.70
CA ASP A 76 5.02 10.30 4.61
C ASP A 76 5.13 11.02 3.25
N GLY A 77 3.99 11.36 2.64
CA GLY A 77 3.96 12.03 1.32
C GLY A 77 4.34 11.12 0.15
N ARG A 78 4.46 9.81 0.38
CA ARG A 78 4.68 8.78 -0.63
C ARG A 78 3.43 7.90 -0.75
N MET A 79 3.17 7.45 -1.96
CA MET A 79 2.07 6.55 -2.29
C MET A 79 2.64 5.19 -2.67
N ARG A 80 2.04 4.15 -2.10
CA ARG A 80 2.40 2.75 -2.29
C ARG A 80 1.28 2.08 -3.07
N LEU A 81 1.56 1.81 -4.33
CA LEU A 81 0.64 1.11 -5.24
C LEU A 81 1.00 -0.37 -5.18
N LEU A 82 0.05 -1.22 -4.80
CA LEU A 82 0.29 -2.67 -4.80
C LEU A 82 0.24 -3.17 -6.25
N LEU A 83 1.26 -3.93 -6.62
CA LEU A 83 1.44 -4.58 -7.92
C LEU A 83 1.41 -6.10 -7.76
N ALA A 84 1.14 -6.83 -8.83
CA ALA A 84 1.20 -8.28 -8.81
C ALA A 84 2.61 -8.74 -8.42
N ALA A 85 2.71 -9.83 -7.66
CA ALA A 85 4.00 -10.42 -7.30
C ALA A 85 4.86 -10.67 -8.56
N GLY A 86 6.13 -10.29 -8.51
CA GLY A 86 7.08 -10.36 -9.64
C GLY A 86 7.09 -9.10 -10.53
N SER A 87 6.11 -8.20 -10.42
CA SER A 87 6.07 -6.99 -11.24
C SER A 87 7.23 -6.04 -10.95
N ALA A 88 7.77 -6.05 -9.72
CA ALA A 88 8.90 -5.19 -9.35
C ALA A 88 10.16 -5.46 -10.18
N GLU A 89 10.40 -6.72 -10.58
CA GLU A 89 11.54 -7.11 -11.42
C GLU A 89 11.41 -6.58 -12.85
N GLU A 90 10.19 -6.39 -13.31
CA GLU A 90 9.88 -5.92 -14.66
C GLU A 90 9.97 -4.39 -14.79
N VAL A 91 9.76 -3.65 -13.69
CA VAL A 91 9.72 -2.18 -13.68
C VAL A 91 10.97 -1.55 -14.32
N PRO A 92 12.22 -1.96 -13.98
CA PRO A 92 13.41 -1.38 -14.62
C PRO A 92 13.41 -1.55 -16.14
N GLY A 93 13.08 -2.74 -16.63
CA GLY A 93 13.03 -3.03 -18.07
C GLY A 93 11.95 -2.22 -18.79
N VAL A 94 10.79 -2.02 -18.16
CA VAL A 94 9.72 -1.17 -18.70
C VAL A 94 10.13 0.31 -18.71
N LEU A 95 10.77 0.79 -17.64
CA LEU A 95 11.27 2.17 -17.59
C LEU A 95 12.37 2.41 -18.62
N ASP A 96 13.25 1.45 -18.86
CA ASP A 96 14.26 1.52 -19.92
C ASP A 96 13.61 1.58 -21.30
N TRP A 97 12.62 0.72 -21.57
CA TRP A 97 11.88 0.70 -22.82
C TRP A 97 11.10 2.00 -23.07
N LEU A 98 10.56 2.61 -22.01
CA LEU A 98 9.91 3.93 -22.07
C LEU A 98 10.89 5.11 -22.09
N GLU A 99 12.20 4.85 -22.20
CA GLU A 99 13.28 5.87 -22.20
C GLU A 99 13.41 6.67 -20.88
N TRP A 100 12.75 6.20 -19.82
CA TRP A 100 12.77 6.80 -18.48
C TRP A 100 13.91 6.29 -17.59
N GLY A 101 14.53 5.14 -17.90
CA GLY A 101 15.45 4.44 -17.01
C GLY A 101 16.75 5.18 -16.64
N SER A 102 17.19 6.14 -17.47
CA SER A 102 18.35 6.98 -17.15
C SER A 102 18.04 8.11 -16.15
N LEU A 103 16.75 8.37 -15.88
CA LEU A 103 16.32 9.48 -15.05
C LEU A 103 16.09 9.06 -13.59
N ARG A 104 16.62 9.87 -12.66
CA ARG A 104 16.31 9.73 -11.23
C ARG A 104 14.88 10.17 -10.94
N LEU A 105 13.91 9.28 -11.05
CA LEU A 105 12.48 9.58 -10.88
C LEU A 105 11.99 9.52 -9.44
N GLY A 106 12.85 9.14 -8.48
CA GLY A 106 12.46 9.00 -7.07
C GLY A 106 11.43 7.89 -6.82
N LEU A 107 11.30 6.97 -7.77
CA LEU A 107 10.51 5.75 -7.73
C LEU A 107 11.32 4.65 -7.03
N ARG A 108 10.65 3.85 -6.21
CA ARG A 108 11.23 2.67 -5.57
C ARG A 108 10.30 1.49 -5.78
N THR A 109 10.85 0.33 -6.07
CA THR A 109 10.13 -0.95 -6.07
C THR A 109 10.51 -1.70 -4.80
N LEU A 110 9.52 -2.21 -4.09
CA LEU A 110 9.71 -3.16 -3.01
C LEU A 110 9.23 -4.53 -3.50
N SER A 111 10.02 -5.56 -3.27
CA SER A 111 9.80 -6.92 -3.76
C SER A 111 10.15 -7.95 -2.69
N GLU A 112 10.39 -9.20 -3.08
CA GLU A 112 10.76 -10.28 -2.16
C GLU A 112 11.90 -9.87 -1.21
N GLY A 113 11.66 -10.07 0.09
CA GLY A 113 12.59 -9.73 1.17
C GLY A 113 12.40 -8.32 1.73
N ASP A 114 11.63 -7.46 1.07
CA ASP A 114 11.30 -6.14 1.58
C ASP A 114 10.10 -6.18 2.54
N VAL A 115 9.99 -5.11 3.34
CA VAL A 115 8.90 -4.92 4.30
C VAL A 115 8.27 -3.55 4.11
N MET A 116 6.95 -3.49 4.28
CA MET A 116 6.16 -2.27 4.23
C MET A 116 5.40 -2.08 5.54
N ASP A 117 5.38 -0.87 6.09
CA ASP A 117 4.51 -0.58 7.24
C ASP A 117 3.06 -0.86 6.87
N ALA A 118 2.40 -1.68 7.70
CA ALA A 118 1.04 -2.12 7.46
C ALA A 118 0.08 -0.95 7.69
N PRO A 119 -0.70 -0.55 6.67
CA PRO A 119 -1.67 0.51 6.88
C PRO A 119 -2.74 0.11 7.90
N ALA A 120 -3.30 1.08 8.62
CA ALA A 120 -4.40 0.79 9.54
C ALA A 120 -5.59 0.17 8.75
N PRO A 121 -6.15 -0.97 9.19
CA PRO A 121 -7.29 -1.59 8.52
C PRO A 121 -8.49 -0.63 8.54
N PRO A 122 -9.36 -0.66 7.52
CA PRO A 122 -10.59 0.12 7.56
C PRO A 122 -11.41 -0.33 8.79
N GLU A 123 -12.01 0.62 9.51
CA GLU A 123 -12.89 0.27 10.63
C GLU A 123 -14.03 -0.62 10.12
N PRO A 124 -14.35 -1.74 10.80
CA PRO A 124 -15.47 -2.57 10.44
C PRO A 124 -16.75 -1.77 10.61
N ASP A 125 -17.41 -1.45 9.49
CA ASP A 125 -18.66 -0.73 9.46
C ASP A 125 -19.82 -1.65 9.87
N PRO A 126 -20.48 -1.43 11.02
CA PRO A 126 -21.59 -2.27 11.46
C PRO A 126 -22.88 -2.09 10.64
N ALA A 127 -22.94 -1.14 9.70
CA ALA A 127 -24.17 -0.75 8.99
C ALA A 127 -24.04 -0.65 7.45
N GLY A 128 -22.90 -0.99 6.84
CA GLY A 128 -22.71 -0.94 5.38
C GLY A 128 -22.81 0.47 4.76
N HIS A 129 -22.71 1.51 5.58
CA HIS A 129 -22.62 2.91 5.16
C HIS A 129 -21.23 3.44 5.43
N ARG A 130 -20.45 3.60 4.35
CA ARG A 130 -19.14 4.26 4.31
C ARG A 130 -19.06 5.40 5.33
N PRO A 131 -18.27 5.26 6.43
CA PRO A 131 -18.13 6.35 7.38
C PRO A 131 -17.37 7.50 6.71
N PRO A 132 -17.72 8.76 6.99
CA PRO A 132 -16.78 9.86 6.80
C PRO A 132 -15.56 9.58 7.68
N LEU A 133 -14.35 9.77 7.13
CA LEU A 133 -13.08 9.71 7.86
C LEU A 133 -13.23 10.38 9.24
N PRO A 134 -12.80 9.76 10.35
CA PRO A 134 -12.89 10.39 11.66
C PRO A 134 -12.07 11.68 11.68
N ARG A 135 -12.76 12.82 11.74
CA ARG A 135 -12.21 14.11 12.16
C ARG A 135 -11.87 14.00 13.64
N GLY A 136 -10.67 13.52 13.96
CA GLY A 136 -10.21 13.44 15.35
C GLY A 136 -9.00 12.54 15.62
N ALA A 137 -8.62 11.62 14.73
CA ALA A 137 -7.43 10.79 14.90
C ALA A 137 -6.12 11.49 14.44
N ALA A 138 -6.11 12.82 14.43
CA ALA A 138 -5.04 13.62 13.83
C ALA A 138 -3.78 13.76 14.70
N ASP A 139 -3.81 13.30 15.97
CA ASP A 139 -2.68 13.42 16.91
C ASP A 139 -1.93 12.10 17.17
N ALA A 140 -2.39 10.97 16.61
CA ALA A 140 -1.68 9.69 16.71
C ALA A 140 -1.03 9.35 15.36
N ALA A 141 0.26 9.66 15.26
CA ALA A 141 1.20 9.31 14.20
C ALA A 141 1.12 10.13 12.89
N GLN A 142 1.67 11.35 12.94
CA GLN A 142 2.36 11.93 11.79
C GLN A 142 3.32 10.84 11.23
N GLY A 143 3.00 10.29 10.07
CA GLY A 143 3.80 9.26 9.39
C GLY A 143 3.32 7.81 9.49
N ALA A 144 2.13 7.54 10.03
CA ALA A 144 1.52 6.21 9.90
C ALA A 144 1.04 5.93 8.46
N ALA A 145 1.13 4.66 8.04
CA ALA A 145 0.57 4.21 6.78
C ALA A 145 -0.97 4.15 6.85
N VAL A 146 -1.64 4.68 5.82
CA VAL A 146 -3.11 4.68 5.72
C VAL A 146 -3.57 4.18 4.35
N TRP A 147 -4.67 3.41 4.33
CA TRP A 147 -5.30 3.00 3.07
C TRP A 147 -6.03 4.17 2.42
N LEU A 148 -5.61 4.55 1.21
CA LEU A 148 -6.39 5.42 0.32
C LEU A 148 -7.47 4.62 -0.42
N ARG A 149 -7.13 3.39 -0.84
CA ARG A 149 -8.03 2.37 -1.35
C ARG A 149 -7.74 1.07 -0.61
N PRO A 150 -8.62 0.61 0.30
CA PRO A 150 -8.36 -0.62 1.04
C PRO A 150 -8.48 -1.85 0.12
N PRO A 151 -7.76 -2.94 0.42
CA PRO A 151 -7.97 -4.22 -0.27
C PRO A 151 -9.38 -4.76 0.04
N GLY A 152 -10.01 -5.39 -0.95
CA GLY A 152 -11.30 -6.05 -0.76
C GLY A 152 -11.17 -7.28 0.12
N THR A 153 -11.96 -7.37 1.19
CA THR A 153 -12.02 -8.55 2.07
C THR A 153 -12.58 -9.75 1.32
N GLY A 154 -11.87 -10.88 1.30
CA GLY A 154 -12.35 -12.14 0.71
C GLY A 154 -12.35 -12.22 -0.82
N CYS A 155 -11.79 -11.23 -1.53
CA CYS A 155 -11.55 -11.31 -2.98
C CYS A 155 -10.06 -11.58 -3.21
N GLU A 156 -9.70 -12.36 -4.24
CA GLU A 156 -8.30 -12.55 -4.64
C GLU A 156 -7.71 -11.19 -5.01
N VAL A 157 -7.09 -10.50 -4.04
CA VAL A 157 -6.53 -9.15 -4.23
C VAL A 157 -5.57 -9.15 -5.41
N GLU A 158 -4.84 -10.26 -5.57
CA GLU A 158 -3.95 -10.59 -6.70
C GLU A 158 -4.61 -10.37 -8.06
N ALA A 159 -5.89 -10.70 -8.24
CA ALA A 159 -6.60 -10.53 -9.51
C ALA A 159 -6.88 -9.06 -9.87
N SER A 160 -6.79 -8.15 -8.90
CA SER A 160 -6.98 -6.70 -9.09
C SER A 160 -5.66 -5.91 -9.15
N LEU A 161 -4.52 -6.60 -9.03
CA LEU A 161 -3.21 -5.95 -9.05
C LEU A 161 -2.76 -5.72 -10.50
N PRO A 162 -2.12 -4.57 -10.79
CA PRO A 162 -1.45 -4.36 -12.07
C PRO A 162 -0.35 -5.39 -12.30
N THR A 163 -0.29 -5.94 -13.51
CA THR A 163 0.71 -6.91 -13.98
C THR A 163 1.08 -6.58 -15.43
N LEU A 164 2.28 -6.93 -15.92
CA LEU A 164 2.49 -7.00 -17.37
C LEU A 164 1.66 -8.17 -17.89
N SER A 165 0.76 -7.89 -18.85
CA SER A 165 -0.05 -8.93 -19.46
C SER A 165 0.83 -10.02 -20.10
N ALA A 166 0.97 -11.16 -19.43
CA ALA A 166 1.32 -12.41 -20.10
C ALA A 166 0.16 -12.76 -21.05
N LEU A 167 0.43 -12.68 -22.35
CA LEU A 167 -0.33 -13.27 -23.46
C LEU A 167 -1.70 -13.91 -23.11
N GLY A 168 -2.78 -13.15 -23.31
CA GLY A 168 -4.12 -13.69 -23.60
C GLY A 168 -5.13 -13.66 -22.45
N GLY A 169 -6.01 -12.66 -22.46
CA GLY A 169 -7.23 -12.71 -21.65
C GLY A 169 -7.88 -11.34 -21.39
N GLY A 170 -8.69 -10.85 -22.32
CA GLY A 170 -9.80 -9.93 -22.05
C GLY A 170 -9.49 -8.54 -21.47
N GLY A 171 -9.16 -7.58 -22.33
CA GLY A 171 -9.68 -6.18 -22.36
C GLY A 171 -9.81 -5.30 -21.10
N GLY A 172 -9.32 -5.68 -19.93
CA GLY A 172 -9.55 -4.95 -18.67
C GLY A 172 -8.45 -5.10 -17.60
N ALA A 173 -7.31 -5.70 -17.93
CA ALA A 173 -6.17 -5.78 -17.00
C ALA A 173 -5.48 -4.40 -16.88
N PRO A 174 -5.11 -3.94 -15.66
CA PRO A 174 -4.41 -2.67 -15.47
C PRO A 174 -3.08 -2.68 -16.22
N ASP A 175 -2.86 -1.67 -17.05
CA ASP A 175 -1.68 -1.55 -17.90
C ASP A 175 -0.52 -0.99 -17.06
N LEU A 176 0.34 -1.87 -16.53
CA LEU A 176 1.53 -1.49 -15.76
C LEU A 176 2.36 -0.44 -16.52
N VAL A 177 2.42 -0.51 -17.85
CA VAL A 177 3.08 0.49 -18.69
C VAL A 177 2.44 1.87 -18.51
N ARG A 178 1.10 1.98 -18.55
CA ARG A 178 0.40 3.27 -18.36
C ARG A 178 0.58 3.83 -16.97
N VAL A 179 0.61 2.96 -15.96
CA VAL A 179 0.91 3.36 -14.58
C VAL A 179 2.32 3.94 -14.52
N LEU A 180 3.32 3.19 -15.00
CA LEU A 180 4.73 3.59 -14.97
C LEU A 180 5.00 4.86 -15.80
N ASP A 181 4.50 4.94 -17.03
CA ASP A 181 4.63 6.13 -17.88
C ASP A 181 4.02 7.37 -17.21
N THR A 182 2.84 7.23 -16.62
CA THR A 182 2.18 8.33 -15.91
C THR A 182 2.96 8.77 -14.68
N VAL A 183 3.40 7.81 -13.86
CA VAL A 183 4.20 8.10 -12.67
C VAL A 183 5.50 8.79 -13.08
N ALA A 184 6.22 8.23 -14.06
CA ALA A 184 7.48 8.77 -14.55
C ALA A 184 7.32 10.21 -15.08
N THR A 185 6.28 10.44 -15.90
CA THR A 185 5.93 11.78 -16.39
C THR A 185 5.66 12.76 -15.24
N GLN A 186 4.87 12.37 -14.23
CA GLN A 186 4.59 13.27 -13.12
C GLN A 186 5.82 13.49 -12.23
N CYS A 187 6.61 12.46 -11.94
CA CYS A 187 7.87 12.60 -11.21
C CYS A 187 8.81 13.57 -11.91
N HIS A 188 8.92 13.46 -13.24
CA HIS A 188 9.71 14.38 -14.05
C HIS A 188 9.19 15.82 -13.94
N ARG A 189 7.88 16.03 -14.08
CA ARG A 189 7.26 17.37 -13.90
C ARG A 189 7.51 17.96 -12.52
N LEU A 190 7.44 17.16 -11.46
CA LEU A 190 7.72 17.61 -10.09
C LEU A 190 9.16 18.07 -9.95
N ARG A 191 10.10 17.31 -10.51
CA ARG A 191 11.52 17.70 -10.53
C ARG A 191 11.74 19.02 -11.27
N LEU A 192 11.12 19.19 -12.44
CA LEU A 192 11.22 20.43 -13.20
C LEU A 192 10.66 21.63 -12.42
N ARG A 193 9.57 21.45 -11.66
CA ARG A 193 9.02 22.51 -10.79
C ARG A 193 10.00 22.91 -9.70
N VAL A 194 10.62 21.95 -9.01
CA VAL A 194 11.62 22.23 -7.98
C VAL A 194 12.82 22.97 -8.56
N CYS A 195 13.29 22.59 -9.75
CA CYS A 195 14.40 23.26 -10.42
C CYS A 195 14.07 24.68 -10.93
N THR A 196 12.80 25.03 -11.07
CA THR A 196 12.35 26.34 -11.57
C THR A 196 11.90 27.30 -10.48
N GLN A 197 11.77 26.84 -9.22
CA GLN A 197 11.55 27.76 -8.11
C GLN A 197 12.87 28.46 -7.76
N PRO A 198 12.95 29.81 -7.82
CA PRO A 198 14.11 30.51 -7.32
C PRO A 198 14.28 30.18 -5.83
N PRO A 199 15.52 29.98 -5.33
CA PRO A 199 15.72 29.82 -3.90
C PRO A 199 15.12 31.05 -3.21
N ALA A 200 14.15 30.82 -2.32
CA ALA A 200 13.66 31.87 -1.45
C ALA A 200 14.83 32.26 -0.53
N PHE A 201 15.55 33.30 -0.92
CA PHE A 201 16.51 33.95 -0.04
C PHE A 201 15.72 34.67 1.04
N SER A 202 15.79 34.15 2.27
CA SER A 202 15.48 34.88 3.50
C SER A 202 16.59 35.87 3.84
#